data_AF-A0A7X4XVI8-F1
#
_entry.id   AF-A0A7X4XVI8-F1
#
_cell.length_a   1.000
_cell.length_b   1.000
_cell.length_c   1.000
_cell.angle_alpha   90.00
_cell.angle_beta   90.00
_cell.angle_gamma   90.00
#
_symmetry.space_group_name_H-M   'P 1'
#
loop_
_entity.id
_entity.type
_entity.pdbx_description
1 polymer ?
#
loop_
_entity_poly.entity_id
_entity_poly.type
_entity_poly.pdbx_seq_one_letter_code
_entity_poly.pdbx_strand_id
1 'polypeptide(L)'
;MMNLIKSSLILLSAVSVLPSYASTLDDAKAIQNRTNNHSAVSQKKIDKSSAETLALQAEIERLNEEVNNLTIYRDHLSALVVSQEVEMSNLEEQMTEIHQTRQGIVPLMYRMIDGLEKIITEDKPIRLAARQERLARLQLLMSRADVSDAEKYRRILEAYQIEMDYGSKLGVYQGTIDLSDQDRIEADILYLGRVSLVARNLNGTRYWSWDQHSKHWQPLPSGIKGDIDTAYQLAYQQIAPTLLNLPVSLTVAEATQ
;
A
#
# COMPACT_ATOMS: atom_id res chain seq x y z
N MET A 1 62.90 -98.11 -6.15
CA MET A 1 64.26 -98.39 -6.62
C MET A 1 64.17 -98.86 -8.07
N MET A 2 64.61 -98.02 -9.03
CA MET A 2 65.54 -98.36 -10.14
C MET A 2 65.95 -99.87 -10.14
N ASN A 3 66.01 -100.68 -11.19
CA ASN A 3 66.02 -100.57 -12.64
C ASN A 3 66.00 -102.04 -13.15
N LEU A 4 65.34 -102.42 -14.25
CA LEU A 4 65.75 -102.23 -15.65
C LEU A 4 66.69 -103.36 -16.15
N ILE A 5 66.58 -103.62 -17.45
CA ILE A 5 67.51 -104.30 -18.38
C ILE A 5 67.10 -105.75 -18.73
N LYS A 6 66.93 -106.18 -19.98
CA LYS A 6 66.72 -105.64 -21.36
C LYS A 6 67.10 -106.83 -22.27
N SER A 7 66.36 -107.09 -23.36
CA SER A 7 66.92 -107.07 -24.73
C SER A 7 65.82 -107.37 -25.76
N SER A 8 66.00 -106.82 -26.95
CA SER A 8 65.02 -106.53 -27.99
C SER A 8 65.26 -107.36 -29.25
N LEU A 9 64.18 -107.78 -29.93
CA LEU A 9 64.15 -108.03 -31.37
C LEU A 9 62.80 -107.55 -31.94
N ILE A 10 62.87 -106.86 -33.07
CA ILE A 10 61.88 -105.95 -33.66
C ILE A 10 60.60 -106.68 -34.10
N LEU A 11 59.43 -106.15 -33.69
CA LEU A 11 58.09 -106.66 -34.02
C LEU A 11 57.32 -105.72 -34.96
N LEU A 12 56.74 -106.33 -35.98
CA LEU A 12 55.79 -105.86 -36.97
C LEU A 12 54.37 -105.68 -36.36
N SER A 13 53.69 -104.56 -36.57
CA SER A 13 52.22 -104.43 -36.41
C SER A 13 51.74 -103.06 -36.93
N ALA A 14 51.03 -102.99 -38.06
CA ALA A 14 49.56 -103.12 -38.20
C ALA A 14 48.89 -101.74 -38.31
N VAL A 15 48.68 -101.29 -39.57
CA VAL A 15 47.74 -100.21 -39.88
C VAL A 15 46.34 -100.83 -39.87
N SER A 16 45.63 -100.64 -38.75
CA SER A 16 44.22 -101.02 -38.63
C SER A 16 43.37 -100.00 -39.38
N VAL A 17 42.98 -100.30 -40.62
CA VAL A 17 41.88 -99.61 -41.30
C VAL A 17 40.58 -100.09 -40.63
N LEU A 18 40.14 -99.36 -39.61
CA LEU A 18 38.82 -99.57 -39.01
C LEU A 18 37.75 -99.13 -40.01
N PRO A 19 36.66 -99.90 -40.21
CA PRO A 19 35.53 -99.45 -41.00
C PRO A 19 34.89 -98.24 -40.31
N SER A 20 34.71 -97.17 -41.09
CA SER A 20 34.03 -95.96 -40.65
C SER A 20 32.53 -96.25 -40.57
N TYR A 21 31.93 -96.19 -39.37
CA TYR A 21 30.49 -96.24 -39.20
C TYR A 21 29.91 -94.90 -39.67
N ALA A 22 29.43 -94.83 -40.91
CA ALA A 22 28.68 -93.67 -41.38
C ALA A 22 27.35 -93.60 -40.62
N SER A 23 27.14 -92.52 -39.86
CA SER A 23 25.80 -92.19 -39.37
C SER A 23 24.88 -92.05 -40.58
N THR A 24 23.67 -92.59 -40.48
CA THR A 24 22.72 -92.46 -41.59
C THR A 24 22.39 -90.98 -41.77
N LEU A 25 22.23 -90.55 -43.03
CA LEU A 25 21.86 -89.17 -43.35
C LEU A 25 20.59 -88.72 -42.60
N ASP A 26 19.71 -89.66 -42.27
CA ASP A 26 18.47 -89.40 -41.54
C ASP A 26 18.69 -89.12 -40.05
N ASP A 27 19.65 -89.77 -39.39
CA ASP A 27 20.01 -89.45 -38.00
C ASP A 27 20.62 -88.04 -37.88
N ALA A 28 21.48 -87.66 -38.83
CA ALA A 28 22.05 -86.32 -38.88
C ALA A 28 20.96 -85.25 -39.12
N LYS A 29 20.00 -85.51 -40.01
CA LYS A 29 18.83 -84.63 -40.22
C LYS A 29 17.95 -84.53 -38.97
N ALA A 30 17.73 -85.63 -38.26
CA ALA A 30 16.94 -85.63 -37.03
C ALA A 30 17.61 -84.80 -35.91
N ILE A 31 18.93 -84.93 -35.75
CA ILE A 31 19.70 -84.11 -34.80
C ILE A 31 19.66 -82.64 -35.22
N GLN A 32 19.88 -82.32 -36.50
CA GLN A 32 19.81 -80.95 -37.00
C GLN A 32 18.43 -80.31 -36.74
N ASN A 33 17.34 -81.04 -36.99
CA ASN A 33 15.99 -80.53 -36.75
C ASN A 33 15.72 -80.27 -35.26
N ARG A 34 16.18 -81.16 -34.36
CA ARG A 34 16.08 -80.93 -32.91
C ARG A 34 16.88 -79.71 -32.48
N THR A 35 18.13 -79.58 -32.94
CA THR A 35 18.98 -78.43 -32.64
C THR A 35 18.35 -77.13 -33.15
N ASN A 36 17.86 -77.11 -34.39
CA ASN A 36 17.17 -75.94 -34.96
C ASN A 36 15.93 -75.56 -34.14
N ASN A 37 15.13 -76.55 -33.71
CA ASN A 37 13.95 -76.30 -32.88
C ASN A 37 14.33 -75.77 -31.48
N HIS A 38 15.37 -76.34 -30.86
CA HIS A 38 15.87 -75.86 -29.57
C HIS A 38 16.45 -74.43 -29.68
N SER A 39 17.22 -74.14 -30.73
CA SER A 39 17.72 -72.80 -31.02
C SER A 39 16.59 -71.81 -31.25
N ALA A 40 15.53 -72.19 -31.97
CA ALA A 40 14.36 -71.34 -32.17
C ALA A 40 13.61 -71.05 -30.85
N VAL A 41 13.46 -72.04 -29.97
CA VAL A 41 12.88 -71.84 -28.63
C VAL A 41 13.74 -70.92 -27.77
N SER A 42 15.08 -71.08 -27.81
CA SER A 42 16.02 -70.20 -27.11
C SER A 42 15.96 -68.77 -27.65
N GLN A 43 15.95 -68.62 -28.98
CA GLN A 43 15.84 -67.31 -29.62
C GLN A 43 14.55 -66.61 -29.22
N LYS A 44 13.41 -67.31 -29.17
CA LYS A 44 12.14 -66.73 -28.70
C LYS A 44 12.21 -66.23 -27.25
N LYS A 45 12.97 -66.90 -26.37
CA LYS A 45 13.20 -66.42 -25.00
C LYS A 45 14.10 -65.18 -24.97
N ILE A 46 15.16 -65.18 -25.78
CA ILE A 46 16.07 -64.05 -25.94
C ILE A 46 15.31 -62.83 -26.48
N ASP A 47 14.50 -63.00 -27.53
CA ASP A 47 13.70 -61.93 -28.13
C ASP A 47 12.72 -61.34 -27.11
N LYS A 48 12.04 -62.19 -26.33
CA LYS A 48 11.16 -61.75 -25.26
C LYS A 48 11.91 -60.95 -24.19
N SER A 49 13.03 -61.48 -23.70
CA SER A 49 13.86 -60.80 -22.70
C SER A 49 14.41 -59.47 -23.23
N SER A 50 14.83 -59.43 -24.50
CA SER A 50 15.31 -58.21 -25.15
C SER A 50 14.20 -57.17 -25.27
N ALA A 51 12.99 -57.58 -25.62
CA ALA A 51 11.83 -56.68 -25.68
C ALA A 51 11.48 -56.12 -24.30
N GLU A 52 11.50 -56.95 -23.25
CA GLU A 52 11.28 -56.52 -21.86
C GLU A 52 12.35 -55.53 -21.39
N THR A 53 13.63 -55.79 -21.69
CA THR A 53 14.73 -54.87 -21.35
C THR A 53 14.56 -53.50 -22.01
N LEU A 54 14.21 -53.46 -23.30
CA LEU A 54 13.96 -52.20 -24.00
C LEU A 54 12.76 -51.44 -23.42
N ALA A 55 11.69 -52.15 -23.05
CA ALA A 55 10.52 -51.56 -22.42
C ALA A 55 10.85 -50.95 -21.04
N LEU A 56 11.58 -51.69 -20.20
CA LEU A 56 12.03 -51.19 -18.90
C LEU A 56 12.99 -50.01 -19.02
N GLN A 57 13.88 -50.02 -20.01
CA GLN A 57 14.77 -48.88 -20.26
C GLN A 57 13.97 -47.62 -20.61
N ALA A 58 12.99 -47.72 -21.52
CA ALA A 58 12.13 -46.60 -21.87
C ALA A 58 11.30 -46.11 -20.66
N GLU A 59 10.85 -47.03 -19.80
CA GLU A 59 10.15 -46.68 -18.56
C GLU A 59 11.05 -45.94 -17.57
N ILE A 60 12.31 -46.38 -17.39
CA ILE A 60 13.30 -45.71 -16.55
C ILE A 60 13.57 -44.30 -17.07
N GLU A 61 13.76 -44.13 -18.39
CA GLU A 61 13.99 -42.82 -19.00
C GLU A 61 12.80 -41.87 -18.78
N ARG A 62 11.56 -42.35 -18.99
CA ARG A 62 10.34 -41.58 -18.71
C ARG A 62 10.22 -41.18 -17.23
N LEU A 63 10.46 -42.12 -16.31
CA LEU A 63 10.39 -41.86 -14.87
C LEU A 63 11.47 -40.87 -14.41
N ASN A 64 12.67 -40.94 -14.99
CA ASN A 64 13.73 -39.98 -14.69
C ASN A 64 13.35 -38.56 -15.12
N GLU A 65 12.72 -38.40 -16.30
CA GLU A 65 12.21 -37.10 -16.75
C GLU A 65 11.09 -36.58 -15.83
N GLU A 66 10.17 -37.46 -15.42
CA GLU A 66 9.11 -37.14 -14.45
C GLU A 66 9.69 -36.66 -13.11
N VAL A 67 10.69 -37.37 -12.57
CA VAL A 67 11.40 -36.97 -11.34
C VAL A 67 12.10 -35.63 -11.50
N ASN A 68 12.75 -35.37 -12.64
CA ASN A 68 13.40 -34.10 -12.91
C ASN A 68 12.39 -32.94 -12.92
N ASN A 69 11.28 -33.11 -13.64
CA ASN A 69 10.22 -32.10 -13.70
C ASN A 69 9.61 -31.82 -12.33
N LEU A 70 9.33 -32.87 -11.54
CA LEU A 70 8.82 -32.73 -10.17
C LEU A 70 9.84 -32.04 -9.25
N THR A 71 11.13 -32.30 -9.44
CA THR A 71 12.20 -31.66 -8.65
C THR A 71 12.25 -30.15 -8.93
N ILE A 72 12.25 -29.75 -10.20
CA ILE A 72 12.21 -28.34 -10.60
C ILE A 72 10.96 -27.64 -10.03
N TYR A 73 9.80 -28.28 -10.13
CA TYR A 73 8.55 -27.72 -9.63
C TYR A 73 8.55 -27.57 -8.09
N ARG A 74 9.05 -28.57 -7.37
CA ARG A 74 9.24 -28.50 -5.91
C ARG A 74 10.16 -27.34 -5.53
N ASP A 75 11.27 -27.16 -6.24
CA ASP A 75 12.22 -26.10 -5.95
C ASP A 75 11.61 -24.71 -6.19
N HIS A 76 10.82 -24.57 -7.26
CA HIS A 76 10.04 -23.36 -7.52
C HIS A 76 9.04 -23.06 -6.39
N LEU A 77 8.26 -24.05 -5.96
CA LEU A 77 7.32 -23.88 -4.84
C LEU A 77 8.03 -23.54 -3.54
N SER A 78 9.19 -24.14 -3.29
CA SER A 78 9.97 -23.87 -2.07
C SER A 78 10.49 -22.43 -2.07
N ALA A 79 10.99 -21.94 -3.21
CA ALA A 79 11.39 -20.54 -3.36
C ALA A 79 10.21 -19.57 -3.19
N LEU A 80 9.03 -19.94 -3.70
CA LEU A 80 7.81 -19.14 -3.54
C LEU A 80 7.37 -19.04 -2.08
N VAL A 81 7.40 -20.15 -1.33
CA VAL A 81 7.07 -20.15 0.11
C VAL A 81 8.03 -19.24 0.88
N VAL A 82 9.34 -19.36 0.64
CA VAL A 82 10.34 -18.48 1.30
C VAL A 82 10.07 -17.00 0.97
N SER A 83 9.74 -16.68 -0.28
CA SER A 83 9.38 -15.31 -0.66
C SER A 83 8.13 -14.80 0.05
N GLN A 84 7.10 -15.65 0.20
CA GLN A 84 5.86 -15.29 0.90
C GLN A 84 6.07 -15.12 2.41
N GLU A 85 6.94 -15.93 3.03
CA GLU A 85 7.30 -15.79 4.45
C GLU A 85 7.99 -14.45 4.71
N VAL A 86 8.90 -14.04 3.82
CA VAL A 86 9.55 -12.72 3.88
C VAL A 86 8.52 -11.59 3.69
N GLU A 87 7.62 -11.72 2.72
CA GLU A 87 6.58 -10.72 2.48
C GLU A 87 5.64 -10.58 3.68
N MET A 88 5.25 -11.69 4.31
CA MET A 88 4.42 -11.70 5.52
C MET A 88 5.13 -10.98 6.68
N SER A 89 6.41 -11.27 6.92
CA SER A 89 7.19 -10.58 7.96
C SER A 89 7.27 -9.07 7.71
N ASN A 90 7.47 -8.64 6.46
CA ASN A 90 7.51 -7.23 6.09
C ASN A 90 6.16 -6.54 6.30
N LEU A 91 5.06 -7.23 6.00
CA LEU A 91 3.71 -6.71 6.22
C LEU A 91 3.39 -6.59 7.73
N GLU A 92 3.82 -7.53 8.55
CA GLU A 92 3.67 -7.46 10.02
C GLU A 92 4.45 -6.29 10.62
N GLU A 93 5.67 -6.03 10.13
CA GLU A 93 6.46 -4.86 10.53
C GLU A 93 5.74 -3.55 10.15
N GLN A 94 5.29 -3.43 8.90
CA GLN A 94 4.52 -2.27 8.42
C GLN A 94 3.24 -2.06 9.23
N MET A 95 2.52 -3.14 9.58
CA MET A 95 1.33 -3.05 10.43
C MET A 95 1.66 -2.50 11.82
N THR A 96 2.80 -2.92 12.39
CA THR A 96 3.27 -2.45 13.69
C THR A 96 3.63 -0.96 13.65
N GLU A 97 4.36 -0.52 12.63
CA GLU A 97 4.70 0.89 12.41
C GLU A 97 3.46 1.78 12.22
N ILE A 98 2.49 1.31 11.41
CA ILE A 98 1.21 2.01 11.22
C ILE A 98 0.47 2.12 12.55
N HIS A 99 0.46 1.07 13.37
CA HIS A 99 -0.21 1.10 14.67
C HIS A 99 0.44 2.13 15.60
N GLN A 100 1.77 2.15 15.70
CA GLN A 100 2.51 3.15 16.48
C GLN A 100 2.24 4.58 15.99
N THR A 101 2.24 4.79 14.67
CA THR A 101 1.95 6.08 14.06
C THR A 101 0.51 6.54 14.39
N ARG A 102 -0.48 5.64 14.28
CA ARG A 102 -1.88 5.93 14.63
C ARG A 102 -2.06 6.29 16.11
N GLN A 103 -1.36 5.60 17.01
CA GLN A 103 -1.38 5.90 18.44
C GLN A 103 -0.93 7.34 18.74
N GLY A 104 0.01 7.89 17.97
CA GLY A 104 0.46 9.28 18.12
C GLY A 104 -0.44 10.32 17.45
N ILE A 105 -0.98 10.00 16.28
CA ILE A 105 -1.76 10.96 15.47
C ILE A 105 -3.13 11.25 16.09
N VAL A 106 -3.82 10.24 16.63
CA VAL A 106 -5.18 10.47 17.19
C VAL A 106 -5.17 11.49 18.33
N PRO A 107 -4.30 11.38 19.35
CA PRO A 107 -4.18 12.41 20.39
C PRO A 107 -3.75 13.78 19.85
N LEU A 108 -2.97 13.83 18.77
CA LEU A 108 -2.63 15.09 18.11
C LEU A 108 -3.87 15.73 17.48
N MET A 109 -4.70 14.95 16.78
CA MET A 109 -5.94 15.44 16.16
C MET A 109 -6.90 16.06 17.19
N TYR A 110 -7.06 15.43 18.35
CA TYR A 110 -7.86 16.02 19.44
C TYR A 110 -7.27 17.35 19.93
N ARG A 111 -5.96 17.39 20.20
CA ARG A 111 -5.27 18.64 20.60
C ARG A 111 -5.39 19.75 19.55
N MET A 112 -5.39 19.40 18.27
CA MET A 112 -5.60 20.34 17.18
C MET A 112 -7.03 20.89 17.16
N ILE A 113 -8.04 20.04 17.38
CA ILE A 113 -9.44 20.49 17.50
C ILE A 113 -9.62 21.40 18.72
N ASP A 114 -9.04 21.04 19.86
CA ASP A 114 -9.06 21.88 21.08
C ASP A 114 -8.36 23.22 20.83
N GLY A 115 -7.25 23.20 20.08
CA GLY A 115 -6.55 24.41 19.66
C GLY A 115 -7.42 25.31 18.78
N LEU A 116 -8.17 24.74 17.84
CA LEU A 116 -9.14 25.49 17.03
C LEU A 116 -10.24 26.10 17.89
N GLU A 117 -10.78 25.35 18.86
CA GLU A 117 -11.79 25.85 19.79
C GLU A 117 -11.29 27.04 20.60
N LYS A 118 -10.06 26.95 21.11
CA LYS A 118 -9.41 28.05 21.84
C LYS A 118 -9.25 29.28 20.94
N ILE A 119 -8.76 29.10 19.71
CA ILE A 119 -8.65 30.19 18.73
C ILE A 119 -10.01 30.83 18.49
N ILE A 120 -11.07 30.06 18.27
CA ILE A 120 -12.43 30.60 18.02
C ILE A 120 -12.96 31.38 19.22
N THR A 121 -12.66 30.94 20.44
CA THR A 121 -13.17 31.52 21.69
C THR A 121 -12.44 32.81 22.08
N GLU A 122 -11.14 32.87 21.84
CA GLU A 122 -10.29 34.01 22.21
C GLU A 122 -10.28 35.11 21.14
N ASP A 123 -10.55 34.75 19.89
CA ASP A 123 -10.49 35.65 18.74
C ASP A 123 -11.75 36.53 18.57
N LYS A 124 -11.67 37.46 17.62
CA LYS A 124 -12.80 38.29 17.16
C LYS A 124 -13.92 37.44 16.58
N PRO A 125 -15.18 37.90 16.64
CA PRO A 125 -16.34 37.15 16.14
C PRO A 125 -16.46 37.17 14.60
N ILE A 126 -15.37 36.91 13.88
CA ILE A 126 -15.36 36.82 12.42
C ILE A 126 -16.07 35.53 12.02
N ARG A 127 -17.25 35.64 11.38
CA ARG A 127 -18.06 34.49 10.91
C ARG A 127 -18.23 33.41 12.00
N LEU A 128 -18.42 33.84 13.25
CA LEU A 128 -18.37 32.98 14.43
C LEU A 128 -19.25 31.74 14.31
N ALA A 129 -20.50 31.91 13.85
CA ALA A 129 -21.44 30.79 13.68
C ALA A 129 -20.91 29.71 12.72
N ALA A 130 -20.34 30.11 11.58
CA ALA A 130 -19.78 29.16 10.60
C ALA A 130 -18.53 28.44 11.16
N ARG A 131 -17.72 29.13 11.97
CA ARG A 131 -16.54 28.55 12.63
C ARG A 131 -16.95 27.53 13.69
N GLN A 132 -17.93 27.87 14.53
CA GLN A 132 -18.49 26.96 15.54
C GLN A 132 -19.13 25.72 14.92
N GLU A 133 -19.91 25.90 13.84
CA GLU A 133 -20.51 24.78 13.11
C GLU A 133 -19.44 23.85 12.50
N ARG A 134 -18.34 24.42 11.96
CA ARG A 134 -17.20 23.64 11.47
C ARG A 134 -16.54 22.85 12.60
N LEU A 135 -16.30 23.49 13.75
CA LEU A 135 -15.73 22.83 14.93
C LEU A 135 -16.59 21.65 15.39
N ALA A 136 -17.90 21.86 15.52
CA ALA A 136 -18.84 20.82 15.92
C ALA A 136 -18.84 19.63 14.93
N ARG A 137 -18.78 19.91 13.62
CA ARG A 137 -18.64 18.86 12.59
C ARG A 137 -17.33 18.08 12.72
N LEU A 138 -16.22 18.74 13.02
CA LEU A 138 -14.92 18.07 13.24
C LEU A 138 -14.95 17.18 14.48
N GLN A 139 -15.54 17.65 15.58
CA GLN A 139 -15.73 16.86 16.80
C GLN A 139 -16.56 15.60 16.52
N LEU A 140 -17.67 15.74 15.77
CA LEU A 140 -18.48 14.59 15.36
C LEU A 140 -17.74 13.65 14.41
N LEU A 141 -16.90 14.19 13.53
CA LEU A 141 -16.10 13.40 12.58
C LEU A 141 -15.12 12.46 13.29
N MET A 142 -14.62 12.83 14.48
CA MET A 142 -13.64 12.03 15.21
C MET A 142 -14.18 10.66 15.63
N SER A 143 -15.45 10.58 16.04
CA SER A 143 -16.08 9.34 16.49
C SER A 143 -16.58 8.44 15.36
N ARG A 144 -16.55 8.90 14.11
CA ARG A 144 -16.99 8.13 12.94
C ARG A 144 -15.99 7.03 12.59
N ALA A 145 -16.46 5.78 12.54
CA ALA A 145 -15.65 4.62 12.17
C ALA A 145 -15.55 4.41 10.65
N ASP A 146 -16.50 4.95 9.89
CA ASP A 146 -16.56 4.85 8.42
C ASP A 146 -15.62 5.83 7.70
N VAL A 147 -14.94 6.70 8.45
CA VAL A 147 -13.98 7.69 7.92
C VAL A 147 -12.57 7.32 8.36
N SER A 148 -11.65 7.26 7.39
CA SER A 148 -10.24 6.97 7.67
C SER A 148 -9.58 8.10 8.46
N ASP A 149 -8.59 7.75 9.30
CA ASP A 149 -7.84 8.74 10.08
C ASP A 149 -7.14 9.78 9.19
N ALA A 150 -6.71 9.39 7.99
CA ALA A 150 -6.12 10.29 7.01
C ALA A 150 -7.11 11.38 6.53
N GLU A 151 -8.36 11.00 6.29
CA GLU A 151 -9.41 11.96 5.90
C GLU A 151 -9.77 12.88 7.07
N LYS A 152 -9.85 12.34 8.30
CA LYS A 152 -10.06 13.16 9.51
C LYS A 152 -8.96 14.21 9.65
N TYR A 153 -7.70 13.80 9.55
CA TYR A 153 -6.54 14.69 9.63
C TYR A 153 -6.57 15.76 8.54
N ARG A 154 -6.88 15.38 7.28
CA ARG A 154 -7.00 16.31 6.16
C ARG A 154 -8.07 17.38 6.42
N ARG A 155 -9.23 16.99 6.96
CA ARG A 155 -10.32 17.93 7.30
C ARG A 155 -9.93 18.92 8.40
N ILE A 156 -9.17 18.46 9.40
CA ILE A 156 -8.64 19.35 10.44
C ILE A 156 -7.66 20.37 9.83
N LEU A 157 -6.74 19.92 8.98
CA LEU A 157 -5.81 20.84 8.28
C LEU A 157 -6.53 21.83 7.38
N GLU A 158 -7.57 21.40 6.67
CA GLU A 158 -8.43 22.27 5.86
C GLU A 158 -9.08 23.37 6.73
N ALA A 159 -9.54 23.02 7.94
CA ALA A 159 -10.06 24.00 8.88
C ALA A 159 -8.99 25.00 9.34
N TYR A 160 -7.77 24.56 9.64
CA TYR A 160 -6.65 25.45 9.97
C TYR A 160 -6.28 26.37 8.81
N GLN A 161 -6.30 25.88 7.57
CA GLN A 161 -6.06 26.70 6.38
C GLN A 161 -7.11 27.80 6.26
N ILE A 162 -8.39 27.48 6.47
CA ILE A 162 -9.45 28.48 6.48
C ILE A 162 -9.26 29.52 7.60
N GLU A 163 -8.82 29.08 8.79
CA GLU A 163 -8.52 30.00 9.90
C GLU A 163 -7.33 30.91 9.59
N MET A 164 -6.33 30.42 8.87
CA MET A 164 -5.19 31.19 8.38
C MET A 164 -5.63 32.19 7.31
N ASP A 165 -6.53 31.81 6.39
CA ASP A 165 -7.08 32.71 5.37
C ASP A 165 -7.86 33.87 6.00
N TYR A 166 -8.59 33.64 7.10
CA TYR A 166 -9.19 34.73 7.87
C TYR A 166 -8.15 35.68 8.49
N GLY A 167 -6.89 35.25 8.62
CA GLY A 167 -5.79 36.08 9.11
C GLY A 167 -5.29 37.13 8.11
N SER A 168 -5.44 36.91 6.80
CA SER A 168 -4.87 37.77 5.76
C SER A 168 -5.89 38.36 4.78
N LYS A 169 -7.08 37.75 4.67
CA LYS A 169 -8.06 38.11 3.64
C LYS A 169 -8.89 39.35 4.02
N LEU A 170 -9.20 40.17 3.03
CA LEU A 170 -10.27 41.17 3.08
C LEU A 170 -11.59 40.52 2.66
N GLY A 171 -12.64 40.67 3.46
CA GLY A 171 -13.95 40.14 3.13
C GLY A 171 -15.07 40.89 3.82
N VAL A 172 -16.27 40.79 3.22
CA VAL A 172 -17.52 41.32 3.77
C VAL A 172 -18.55 40.19 3.83
N TYR A 173 -19.33 40.17 4.91
CA TYR A 173 -20.47 39.27 5.05
C TYR A 173 -21.57 39.96 5.84
N GLN A 174 -22.82 39.53 5.64
CA GLN A 174 -23.94 40.02 6.43
C GLN A 174 -24.10 39.19 7.69
N GLY A 175 -24.37 39.86 8.81
CA GLY A 175 -24.60 39.22 10.08
C GLY A 175 -25.31 40.14 11.06
N THR A 176 -25.78 39.54 12.15
CA THR A 176 -26.35 40.30 13.27
C THR A 176 -25.24 40.67 14.25
N ILE A 177 -25.20 41.94 14.64
CA ILE A 177 -24.32 42.41 15.71
C ILE A 177 -25.15 42.78 16.95
N ASP A 178 -24.62 42.44 18.12
CA ASP A 178 -25.18 42.81 19.42
C ASP A 178 -24.54 44.13 19.87
N LEU A 179 -25.35 45.19 20.00
CA LEU A 179 -24.91 46.48 20.55
C LEU A 179 -25.10 46.50 22.07
N SER A 180 -24.31 47.32 22.78
CA SER A 180 -24.30 47.40 24.25
C SER A 180 -25.67 47.75 24.87
N ASP A 181 -26.57 48.37 24.09
CA ASP A 181 -27.92 48.74 24.51
C ASP A 181 -28.97 47.62 24.28
N GLN A 182 -28.54 46.36 24.12
CA GLN A 182 -29.38 45.17 23.82
C GLN A 182 -30.11 45.19 22.47
N ASP A 183 -29.77 46.12 21.59
CA ASP A 183 -30.27 46.14 20.22
C ASP A 183 -29.47 45.17 19.34
N ARG A 184 -30.18 44.20 18.76
CA ARG A 184 -29.70 43.35 17.67
C ARG A 184 -30.01 44.02 16.34
N ILE A 185 -28.98 44.29 15.57
CA ILE A 185 -29.14 44.88 14.24
C ILE A 185 -28.46 44.02 13.18
N GLU A 186 -29.06 43.97 11.99
CA GLU A 186 -28.40 43.45 10.80
C GLU A 186 -27.40 44.48 10.27
N ALA A 187 -26.19 44.00 10.00
CA ALA A 187 -25.08 44.81 9.54
C ALA A 187 -24.29 44.08 8.45
N ASP A 188 -23.72 44.85 7.52
CA ASP A 188 -22.59 44.36 6.73
C ASP A 188 -21.36 44.42 7.64
N ILE A 189 -20.66 43.30 7.78
CA ILE A 189 -19.45 43.16 8.59
C ILE A 189 -18.28 42.96 7.65
N LEU A 190 -17.33 43.90 7.69
CA LEU A 190 -16.07 43.86 6.99
C LEU A 190 -14.96 43.41 7.94
N TYR A 191 -14.14 42.48 7.48
CA TYR A 191 -12.91 42.10 8.17
C TYR A 191 -11.72 42.23 7.21
N LEU A 192 -10.62 42.77 7.74
CA LEU A 192 -9.32 42.74 7.09
C LEU A 192 -8.38 41.92 7.96
N GLY A 193 -8.19 40.68 7.56
CA GLY A 193 -7.47 39.71 8.36
C GLY A 193 -8.05 39.59 9.77
N ARG A 194 -7.16 39.50 10.76
CA ARG A 194 -7.47 39.58 12.19
C ARG A 194 -7.14 40.95 12.81
N VAL A 195 -6.82 41.94 11.98
CA VAL A 195 -6.36 43.26 12.44
C VAL A 195 -7.52 44.23 12.63
N SER A 196 -8.49 44.22 11.72
CA SER A 196 -9.63 45.12 11.74
C SER A 196 -10.94 44.37 11.50
N LEU A 197 -11.93 44.65 12.34
CA LEU A 197 -13.29 44.15 12.20
C LEU A 197 -14.26 45.33 12.39
N VAL A 198 -14.96 45.68 11.33
CA VAL A 198 -15.84 46.85 11.23
C VAL A 198 -17.21 46.41 10.76
N ALA A 199 -18.26 47.03 11.27
CA ALA A 199 -19.62 46.81 10.84
C ALA A 199 -20.25 48.12 10.37
N ARG A 200 -21.17 48.05 9.41
CA ARG A 200 -22.05 49.17 9.03
C ARG A 200 -23.49 48.69 8.96
N ASN A 201 -24.44 49.57 9.23
CA ASN A 201 -25.84 49.24 8.99
C ASN A 201 -26.11 49.11 7.48
N LEU A 202 -27.18 48.41 7.11
CA LEU A 202 -27.55 48.18 5.71
C LEU A 202 -27.74 49.47 4.89
N ASN A 203 -28.03 50.59 5.56
CA ASN A 203 -28.21 51.90 4.93
C ASN A 203 -26.90 52.71 4.79
N GLY A 204 -25.77 52.24 5.31
CA GLY A 204 -24.48 52.95 5.23
C GLY A 204 -24.43 54.31 5.95
N THR A 205 -25.20 54.45 7.05
CA THR A 205 -25.27 55.69 7.85
C THR A 205 -24.58 55.58 9.20
N ARG A 206 -24.47 54.39 9.77
CA ARG A 206 -23.85 54.13 11.08
C ARG A 206 -22.80 53.04 10.97
N TYR A 207 -21.70 53.22 11.68
CA TYR A 207 -20.53 52.35 11.65
C TYR A 207 -20.08 52.00 13.07
N TRP A 208 -19.55 50.80 13.23
CA TRP A 208 -19.01 50.30 14.48
C TRP A 208 -17.69 49.57 14.24
N SER A 209 -16.77 49.65 15.18
CA SER A 209 -15.57 48.80 15.21
C SER A 209 -15.66 47.83 16.37
N TRP A 210 -15.12 46.63 16.19
CA TRP A 210 -14.95 45.70 17.28
C TRP A 210 -13.77 46.12 18.16
N ASP A 211 -13.99 46.24 19.47
CA ASP A 211 -12.92 46.36 20.46
C ASP A 211 -12.64 44.99 21.08
N GLN A 212 -11.41 44.51 20.90
CA GLN A 212 -10.99 43.21 21.42
C GLN A 212 -10.87 43.18 22.94
N HIS A 213 -10.57 44.32 23.58
CA HIS A 213 -10.41 44.37 25.03
C HIS A 213 -11.76 44.25 25.74
N SER A 214 -12.71 45.10 25.36
CA SER A 214 -14.06 45.04 25.93
C SER A 214 -14.90 43.89 25.35
N LYS A 215 -14.55 43.32 24.19
CA LYS A 215 -15.36 42.35 23.43
C LYS A 215 -16.76 42.90 23.09
N HIS A 216 -16.82 44.18 22.73
CA HIS A 216 -18.06 44.86 22.33
C HIS A 216 -17.84 45.69 21.06
N TRP A 217 -18.93 45.94 20.35
CA TRP A 217 -18.96 46.88 19.23
C TRP A 217 -19.01 48.31 19.75
N GLN A 218 -18.09 49.16 19.28
CA GLN A 218 -18.03 50.58 19.62
C GLN A 218 -18.41 51.44 18.42
N PRO A 219 -19.25 52.48 18.61
CA PRO A 219 -19.63 53.36 17.52
C PRO A 219 -18.44 54.18 17.01
N LEU A 220 -18.31 54.32 15.69
CA LEU A 220 -17.25 55.10 15.07
C LEU A 220 -17.72 56.54 14.75
N PRO A 221 -16.82 57.54 14.90
CA PRO A 221 -17.14 58.92 14.54
C PRO A 221 -17.30 59.08 13.03
N SER A 222 -18.12 60.05 12.61
CA SER A 222 -18.45 60.29 11.20
C SER A 222 -17.25 60.66 10.31
N GLY A 223 -16.15 61.16 10.90
CA GLY A 223 -14.95 61.57 10.16
C GLY A 223 -14.24 60.42 9.41
N ILE A 224 -14.42 59.17 9.84
CA ILE A 224 -13.74 57.98 9.27
C ILE A 224 -14.64 57.30 8.21
N LYS A 225 -15.84 57.82 7.97
CA LYS A 225 -16.83 57.23 7.05
C LYS A 225 -16.26 56.98 5.65
N GLY A 226 -15.56 57.96 5.07
CA GLY A 226 -15.04 57.86 3.71
C GLY A 226 -14.05 56.71 3.52
N ASP A 227 -13.17 56.49 4.50
CA ASP A 227 -12.18 55.42 4.46
C ASP A 227 -12.84 54.04 4.59
N ILE A 228 -13.84 53.93 5.47
CA ILE A 228 -14.61 52.69 5.65
C ILE A 228 -15.41 52.35 4.39
N ASP A 229 -16.11 53.33 3.80
CA ASP A 229 -16.86 53.11 2.57
C ASP A 229 -15.94 52.68 1.41
N THR A 230 -14.73 53.25 1.33
CA THR A 230 -13.69 52.81 0.38
C THR A 230 -13.28 51.36 0.62
N ALA A 231 -13.14 50.94 1.88
CA ALA A 231 -12.85 49.54 2.22
C ALA A 231 -13.97 48.58 1.81
N TYR A 232 -15.24 48.97 1.99
CA TYR A 232 -16.38 48.18 1.50
C TYR A 232 -16.38 48.08 -0.03
N GLN A 233 -16.16 49.19 -0.74
CA GLN A 233 -16.04 49.18 -2.21
C GLN A 233 -14.91 48.27 -2.68
N LEU A 234 -13.75 48.31 -2.00
CA LEU A 234 -12.63 47.43 -2.32
C LEU A 234 -12.98 45.96 -2.07
N ALA A 235 -13.63 45.65 -0.94
CA ALA A 235 -14.04 44.29 -0.61
C ALA A 235 -15.09 43.73 -1.60
N TYR A 236 -15.97 44.60 -2.13
CA TYR A 236 -16.89 44.28 -3.22
C TYR A 236 -16.24 44.33 -4.62
N GLN A 237 -14.94 44.60 -4.71
CA GLN A 237 -14.18 44.67 -5.97
C GLN A 237 -14.71 45.76 -6.93
N GLN A 238 -15.29 46.82 -6.40
CA GLN A 238 -15.81 47.94 -7.18
C GLN A 238 -14.71 48.94 -7.57
N ILE A 239 -13.58 48.91 -6.87
CA ILE A 239 -12.41 49.76 -7.09
C ILE A 239 -11.13 48.93 -7.17
N ALA A 240 -10.07 49.51 -7.74
CA ALA A 240 -8.75 48.90 -7.78
C ALA A 240 -8.09 48.86 -6.38
N PRO A 241 -7.15 47.93 -6.12
CA PRO A 241 -6.39 47.88 -4.87
C PRO A 241 -5.75 49.23 -4.52
N THR A 242 -6.06 49.71 -3.32
CA THR A 242 -5.56 50.99 -2.79
C THR A 242 -5.24 50.85 -1.31
N LEU A 243 -4.54 51.85 -0.76
CA LEU A 243 -4.24 51.92 0.66
C LEU A 243 -5.52 52.24 1.44
N LEU A 244 -5.78 51.48 2.50
CA LEU A 244 -6.95 51.64 3.36
C LEU A 244 -6.52 52.13 4.75
N ASN A 245 -7.24 53.12 5.27
CA ASN A 245 -7.16 53.53 6.66
C ASN A 245 -8.33 52.92 7.43
N LEU A 246 -8.07 51.90 8.23
CA LEU A 246 -9.09 51.21 9.02
C LEU A 246 -8.77 51.29 10.51
N PRO A 247 -9.79 51.41 11.39
CA PRO A 247 -9.58 51.30 12.82
C PRO A 247 -9.07 49.89 13.15
N VAL A 248 -8.03 49.82 13.95
CA VAL A 248 -7.48 48.55 14.41
C VAL A 248 -8.31 48.03 15.59
N SER A 249 -8.59 46.73 15.57
CA SER A 249 -9.32 46.04 16.62
C SER A 249 -8.36 45.33 17.58
N LEU A 250 -7.13 45.83 17.79
CA LEU A 250 -6.08 45.14 18.54
C LEU A 250 -6.24 45.28 20.05
N THR A 251 -5.56 44.40 20.81
CA THR A 251 -5.39 44.61 22.26
C THR A 251 -4.28 45.63 22.51
N VAL A 252 -4.38 46.45 23.55
CA VAL A 252 -3.43 47.57 23.81
C VAL A 252 -1.95 47.12 23.85
N ALA A 253 -1.66 45.88 24.22
CA ALA A 253 -0.29 45.33 24.19
C ALA A 253 0.33 45.28 22.78
N GLU A 254 -0.49 45.11 21.74
CA GLU A 254 -0.05 45.01 20.34
C GLU A 254 0.02 46.38 19.65
N ALA A 255 -0.55 47.43 20.24
CA ALA A 255 -0.56 48.78 19.66
C ALA A 255 0.68 49.62 20.03
N THR A 256 1.49 49.15 20.99
CA THR A 256 2.68 49.86 21.52
C THR A 256 4.02 49.19 21.18
N GLN A 257 4.05 48.26 20.23
CA GLN A 257 5.30 47.70 19.68
C GLN A 257 5.56 48.19 18.25
#